data_AF-A0A8I0E2I0-F1
#
_entry.id   AF-A0A8I0E2I0-F1
#
_cell.length_a   1.000
_cell.length_b   1.000
_cell.length_c   1.000
_cell.angle_alpha   90.00
_cell.angle_beta   90.00
_cell.angle_gamma   90.00
#
_symmetry.space_group_name_H-M   'P 1'
#
loop_
_entity.id
_entity.type
_entity.pdbx_description
1 polymer ?
#
loop_
_entity_poly.entity_id
_entity_poly.type
_entity_poly.pdbx_seq_one_letter_code
_entity_poly.pdbx_strand_id
1 'polypeptide(L)'
;MSASIADSIVEHIADRAEETIRNVIAQTLSEEIHRALTKALTESEFYKTITQDLHSGLGSIYKEIHSATSAGKINGEDAQNIFSETSQQLDAIVDTTEKATEQIMSIVEKHMDAVARVREKAASIQGAAEIESYLQGLDTDLMEIMTALSFQDLTGQRIKRIVHALDEVQRIVFDLYVDAGLSMKALEENPDKPVEEIRQASKAKASELKGPQAGTNQSAVDDLLAQLGL
;
A
#
# COMPACT_ATOMS: atom_id res chain seq x y z
N MET A 1 -46.60 -35.87 -68.09
CA MET A 1 -45.15 -35.53 -68.10
C MET A 1 -44.81 -34.31 -67.25
N SER A 2 -45.64 -33.27 -67.17
CA SER A 2 -45.32 -32.06 -66.38
C SER A 2 -45.25 -32.28 -64.86
N ALA A 3 -46.10 -33.13 -64.27
CA ALA A 3 -46.13 -33.38 -62.82
C ALA A 3 -44.85 -34.08 -62.29
N SER A 4 -44.32 -35.05 -63.03
CA SER A 4 -43.08 -35.78 -62.65
C SER A 4 -41.81 -34.92 -62.76
N ILE A 5 -41.82 -33.91 -63.64
CA ILE A 5 -40.71 -32.96 -63.74
C ILE A 5 -40.76 -31.95 -62.58
N ALA A 6 -41.96 -31.53 -62.18
CA ALA A 6 -42.14 -30.64 -61.03
C ALA A 6 -41.67 -31.30 -59.72
N ASP A 7 -42.02 -32.56 -59.47
CA ASP A 7 -41.59 -33.28 -58.26
C ASP A 7 -40.06 -33.48 -58.23
N SER A 8 -39.44 -33.84 -59.36
CA SER A 8 -37.98 -33.97 -59.45
C SER A 8 -37.24 -32.65 -59.24
N ILE A 9 -37.82 -31.52 -59.69
CA ILE A 9 -37.25 -30.19 -59.45
C ILE A 9 -37.39 -29.80 -57.97
N VAL A 10 -38.53 -30.09 -57.33
CA VAL A 10 -38.74 -29.81 -55.90
C VAL A 10 -37.77 -30.63 -55.04
N GLU A 11 -37.56 -31.90 -55.35
CA GLU A 11 -36.62 -32.78 -54.64
C GLU A 11 -35.17 -32.30 -54.81
N HIS A 12 -34.76 -31.94 -56.03
CA HIS A 12 -33.44 -31.35 -56.27
C HIS A 12 -33.23 -29.99 -55.59
N ILE A 13 -34.27 -29.15 -55.51
CA ILE A 13 -34.20 -27.88 -54.79
C ILE A 13 -34.12 -28.13 -53.28
N ALA A 14 -34.86 -29.11 -52.75
CA ALA A 14 -34.82 -29.46 -51.34
C ALA A 14 -33.45 -29.98 -50.91
N ASP A 15 -32.87 -30.93 -51.66
CA ASP A 15 -31.53 -31.47 -51.39
C ASP A 15 -30.46 -30.36 -51.44
N ARG A 16 -30.54 -29.51 -52.47
CA ARG A 16 -29.59 -28.41 -52.64
C ARG A 16 -29.75 -27.32 -51.59
N ALA A 17 -30.99 -27.05 -51.15
CA ALA A 17 -31.26 -26.14 -50.05
C ALA A 17 -30.76 -26.71 -48.72
N GLU A 18 -30.96 -28.00 -48.45
CA GLU A 18 -30.45 -28.66 -47.24
C GLU A 18 -28.92 -28.60 -47.19
N GLU A 19 -28.25 -28.96 -48.28
CA GLU A 19 -26.78 -28.90 -48.37
C GLU A 19 -26.27 -27.47 -48.19
N THR A 20 -26.90 -26.49 -48.84
CA THR A 20 -26.51 -25.09 -48.73
C THR A 20 -26.74 -24.55 -47.31
N ILE A 21 -27.89 -24.83 -46.70
CA ILE A 21 -28.21 -24.39 -45.33
C ILE A 21 -27.24 -25.04 -44.33
N ARG A 22 -26.97 -26.34 -44.47
CA ARG A 22 -26.02 -27.06 -43.61
C ARG A 22 -24.62 -26.46 -43.70
N ASN A 23 -24.14 -26.17 -44.90
CA ASN A 23 -22.83 -25.57 -45.12
C ASN A 23 -22.76 -24.14 -44.57
N VAL A 24 -23.77 -23.31 -44.81
CA VAL A 24 -23.83 -21.93 -44.31
C VAL A 24 -23.92 -21.92 -42.79
N ILE A 25 -24.79 -22.73 -42.17
CA ILE A 25 -24.90 -22.81 -40.71
C ILE A 25 -23.59 -23.32 -40.10
N ALA A 26 -22.98 -24.36 -40.65
CA ALA A 26 -21.71 -24.89 -40.14
C ALA A 26 -20.60 -23.83 -40.23
N GLN A 27 -20.52 -23.09 -41.33
CA GLN A 27 -19.54 -22.02 -41.51
C GLN A 27 -19.80 -20.86 -40.55
N THR A 28 -21.03 -20.34 -40.50
CA THR A 28 -21.38 -19.22 -39.61
C THR A 28 -21.22 -19.59 -38.13
N LEU A 29 -21.61 -20.81 -37.74
CA LEU A 29 -21.41 -21.29 -36.37
C LEU A 29 -19.92 -21.43 -36.05
N SER A 30 -19.12 -21.97 -36.98
CA SER A 30 -17.68 -22.08 -36.80
C SER A 30 -17.01 -20.70 -36.66
N GLU A 31 -17.40 -19.73 -37.49
CA GLU A 31 -16.89 -18.35 -37.44
C GLU A 31 -17.26 -17.66 -36.13
N GLU A 32 -18.52 -17.78 -35.70
CA GLU A 32 -18.98 -17.15 -34.45
C GLU A 32 -18.38 -17.82 -33.22
N ILE A 33 -18.22 -19.15 -33.19
CA ILE A 33 -17.49 -19.86 -32.14
C ILE A 33 -16.04 -19.41 -32.11
N HIS A 34 -15.35 -19.35 -33.26
CA HIS A 34 -13.96 -18.92 -33.30
C HIS A 34 -13.80 -17.50 -32.78
N ARG A 35 -14.68 -16.59 -33.19
CA ARG A 35 -14.68 -15.19 -32.76
C ARG A 35 -14.95 -15.06 -31.27
N ALA A 36 -15.94 -15.78 -30.74
CA ALA A 36 -16.27 -15.79 -29.32
C ALA A 36 -15.12 -16.37 -28.48
N LEU A 37 -14.52 -17.47 -28.92
CA LEU A 37 -13.41 -18.12 -28.24
C LEU A 37 -12.16 -17.24 -28.25
N THR A 38 -11.83 -16.64 -29.40
CA THR A 38 -10.70 -15.71 -29.53
C THR A 38 -10.89 -14.52 -28.60
N LYS A 39 -12.10 -13.92 -28.58
CA LYS A 39 -12.41 -12.81 -27.68
C LYS A 39 -12.23 -13.22 -26.20
N ALA A 40 -12.81 -14.34 -25.79
CA ALA A 40 -12.70 -14.84 -24.42
C ALA A 40 -11.25 -15.15 -24.01
N LEU A 41 -10.46 -15.75 -24.90
CA LEU A 41 -9.03 -16.03 -24.68
C LEU A 41 -8.24 -14.73 -24.53
N THR A 42 -8.45 -13.75 -25.42
CA THR A 42 -7.75 -12.45 -25.33
C THR A 42 -8.13 -11.66 -24.09
N GLU A 43 -9.40 -11.68 -23.67
CA GLU A 43 -9.83 -11.06 -22.42
C GLU A 43 -9.16 -11.75 -21.22
N SER A 44 -9.12 -13.10 -21.22
CA SER A 44 -8.46 -13.87 -20.17
C SER A 44 -6.96 -13.58 -20.06
N GLU A 45 -6.24 -13.54 -21.19
CA GLU A 45 -4.81 -13.21 -21.21
C GLU A 45 -4.54 -11.77 -20.74
N PHE A 46 -5.41 -10.84 -21.11
CA PHE A 46 -5.34 -9.46 -20.66
C PHE A 46 -5.50 -9.34 -19.13
N TYR A 47 -6.52 -9.99 -18.54
CA TYR A 47 -6.70 -9.98 -17.09
C TYR A 47 -5.56 -10.67 -16.34
N LYS A 48 -5.01 -11.77 -16.89
CA LYS A 48 -3.84 -12.45 -16.31
C LYS A 48 -2.63 -11.51 -16.27
N THR A 49 -2.36 -10.83 -17.37
CA THR A 49 -1.24 -9.87 -17.48
C THR A 49 -1.40 -8.73 -16.49
N ILE A 50 -2.59 -8.09 -16.44
CA ILE A 50 -2.87 -7.02 -15.48
C ILE A 50 -2.71 -7.48 -14.03
N THR A 51 -3.17 -8.69 -13.71
CA THR A 51 -3.06 -9.21 -12.35
C THR A 51 -1.61 -9.43 -11.94
N GLN A 52 -0.79 -9.94 -12.86
CA GLN A 52 0.65 -10.11 -12.65
C GLN A 52 1.37 -8.77 -12.48
N ASP A 53 1.05 -7.78 -13.32
CA ASP A 53 1.61 -6.43 -13.22
C ASP A 53 1.20 -5.74 -11.91
N LEU A 54 -0.07 -5.86 -11.51
CA LEU A 54 -0.57 -5.34 -10.24
C LEU A 54 0.13 -6.00 -9.05
N HIS A 55 0.26 -7.33 -9.06
CA HIS A 55 0.95 -8.04 -7.98
C HIS A 55 2.42 -7.63 -7.88
N SER A 56 3.12 -7.52 -9.02
CA SER A 56 4.50 -7.02 -9.04
C SER A 56 4.58 -5.58 -8.54
N GLY A 57 3.65 -4.72 -8.95
CA GLY A 57 3.60 -3.32 -8.52
C GLY A 57 3.35 -3.19 -7.02
N LEU A 58 2.41 -3.95 -6.47
CA LEU A 58 2.13 -4.00 -5.03
C LEU A 58 3.32 -4.53 -4.25
N GLY A 59 4.02 -5.55 -4.77
CA GLY A 59 5.25 -6.06 -4.16
C GLY A 59 6.35 -5.00 -4.13
N SER A 60 6.52 -4.23 -5.20
CA SER A 60 7.46 -3.11 -5.25
C SER A 60 7.09 -2.00 -4.27
N ILE A 61 5.81 -1.61 -4.20
CA ILE A 61 5.32 -0.60 -3.23
C ILE A 61 5.57 -1.08 -1.80
N TYR A 62 5.30 -2.36 -1.52
CA TYR A 62 5.56 -2.95 -0.23
C TYR A 62 7.06 -2.89 0.12
N LYS A 63 7.96 -3.27 -0.81
CA LYS A 63 9.42 -3.19 -0.63
C LYS A 63 9.91 -1.75 -0.42
N GLU A 64 9.33 -0.78 -1.14
CA GLU A 64 9.73 0.63 -1.05
C GLU A 64 9.30 1.24 0.28
N ILE A 65 8.03 1.04 0.69
CA ILE A 65 7.52 1.47 2.01
C ILE A 65 8.36 0.83 3.13
N HIS A 66 8.69 -0.45 2.95
CA HIS A 66 9.55 -1.19 3.87
C HIS A 66 10.97 -0.59 3.95
N SER A 67 11.63 -0.35 2.82
CA SER A 67 13.00 0.18 2.78
C SER A 67 13.10 1.61 3.31
N ALA A 68 12.09 2.43 3.05
CA ALA A 68 12.03 3.83 3.53
C ALA A 68 11.84 3.92 5.05
N THR A 69 11.30 2.87 5.68
CA THR A 69 10.99 2.86 7.11
C THR A 69 12.01 2.07 7.95
N SER A 70 12.84 1.23 7.31
CA SER A 70 13.91 0.47 7.96
C SER A 70 15.26 1.19 7.84
N ALA A 71 15.46 2.26 8.60
CA ALA A 71 16.69 3.08 8.58
C ALA A 71 17.89 2.43 9.31
N GLY A 72 17.94 1.10 9.45
CA GLY A 72 19.02 0.36 10.11
C GLY A 72 19.17 -1.03 9.52
N LYS A 73 20.40 -1.52 9.39
CA LYS A 73 20.72 -2.86 8.83
C LYS A 73 19.88 -3.95 9.51
N ILE A 74 19.02 -4.62 8.75
CA ILE A 74 18.35 -5.85 9.19
C ILE A 74 18.70 -6.96 8.19
N ASN A 75 19.18 -8.08 8.73
CA ASN A 75 19.30 -9.34 8.00
C ASN A 75 17.88 -9.85 7.76
N GLY A 76 17.51 -10.07 6.50
CA GLY A 76 16.12 -10.16 6.07
C GLY A 76 15.38 -11.44 6.50
N GLU A 77 14.88 -11.50 7.73
CA GLU A 77 14.15 -12.69 8.19
C GLU A 77 12.78 -12.49 8.86
N ASP A 78 12.24 -11.27 9.05
CA ASP A 78 10.92 -11.14 9.72
C ASP A 78 10.01 -10.04 9.15
N ALA A 79 9.27 -10.32 8.08
CA ALA A 79 8.36 -9.37 7.43
C ALA A 79 7.23 -8.86 8.34
N GLN A 80 6.85 -9.62 9.38
CA GLN A 80 5.79 -9.21 10.31
C GLN A 80 6.31 -8.44 11.55
N ASN A 81 7.54 -8.69 12.03
CA ASN A 81 8.19 -7.84 13.07
C ASN A 81 8.34 -6.39 12.57
N ILE A 82 8.44 -6.22 11.25
CA ILE A 82 8.65 -4.93 10.61
C ILE A 82 7.41 -4.00 10.68
N PHE A 83 6.17 -4.52 10.61
CA PHE A 83 4.98 -3.63 10.71
C PHE A 83 4.91 -2.93 12.07
N SER A 84 5.20 -3.67 13.14
CA SER A 84 5.26 -3.13 14.49
C SER A 84 6.48 -2.21 14.65
N GLU A 85 7.64 -2.60 14.11
CA GLU A 85 8.87 -1.81 14.24
C GLU A 85 8.83 -0.48 13.49
N THR A 86 8.25 -0.42 12.30
CA THR A 86 8.17 0.81 11.50
C THR A 86 7.35 1.91 12.19
N SER A 87 6.15 1.57 12.69
CA SER A 87 5.34 2.53 13.46
C SER A 87 6.06 2.92 14.74
N GLN A 88 6.67 1.96 15.45
CA GLN A 88 7.43 2.21 16.67
C GLN A 88 8.65 3.11 16.44
N GLN A 89 9.35 2.97 15.32
CA GLN A 89 10.50 3.80 14.97
C GLN A 89 10.09 5.24 14.65
N LEU A 90 9.00 5.43 13.90
CA LEU A 90 8.45 6.75 13.63
C LEU A 90 7.91 7.42 14.90
N ASP A 91 7.23 6.67 15.76
CA ASP A 91 6.83 7.13 17.09
C ASP A 91 8.04 7.51 17.96
N ALA A 92 9.11 6.70 17.93
CA ALA A 92 10.35 7.00 18.63
C ALA A 92 11.03 8.27 18.10
N ILE A 93 10.97 8.58 16.81
CA ILE A 93 11.47 9.83 16.23
C ILE A 93 10.65 11.02 16.74
N VAL A 94 9.32 10.90 16.79
CA VAL A 94 8.45 11.94 17.33
C VAL A 94 8.76 12.19 18.81
N ASP A 95 8.83 11.13 19.61
CA ASP A 95 9.17 11.21 21.04
C ASP A 95 10.57 11.80 21.28
N THR A 96 11.56 11.41 20.46
CA THR A 96 12.94 11.93 20.58
C THR A 96 12.99 13.40 20.23
N THR A 97 12.22 13.82 19.22
CA THR A 97 12.12 15.22 18.80
C THR A 97 11.42 16.06 19.86
N GLU A 98 10.35 15.54 20.48
CA GLU A 98 9.66 16.17 21.59
C GLU A 98 10.57 16.36 22.80
N LYS A 99 11.29 15.31 23.22
CA LYS A 99 12.29 15.40 24.30
C LYS A 99 13.40 16.40 23.99
N ALA A 100 13.89 16.44 22.75
CA ALA A 100 14.91 17.41 22.36
C ALA A 100 14.37 18.85 22.45
N THR A 101 13.12 19.10 22.03
CA THR A 101 12.48 20.41 22.15
C THR A 101 12.27 20.80 23.62
N GLU A 102 11.78 19.90 24.47
CA GLU A 102 11.66 20.14 25.92
C GLU A 102 13.01 20.52 26.55
N GLN A 103 14.09 19.83 26.17
CA GLN A 103 15.44 20.14 26.62
C GLN A 103 15.89 21.53 26.17
N ILE A 104 15.64 21.90 24.92
CA ILE A 104 15.99 23.23 24.39
C ILE A 104 15.19 24.31 25.15
N MET A 105 13.88 24.13 25.35
CA MET A 105 13.06 25.07 26.10
C MET A 105 13.57 25.24 27.54
N SER A 106 13.94 24.15 28.21
CA SER A 106 14.55 24.24 29.56
C SER A 106 15.88 25.00 29.58
N ILE A 107 16.69 24.90 28.52
CA ILE A 107 17.93 25.68 28.39
C ILE A 107 17.61 27.16 28.18
N VAL A 108 16.62 27.47 27.34
CA VAL A 108 16.18 28.84 27.08
C VAL A 108 15.63 29.49 28.35
N GLU A 109 14.81 28.78 29.14
CA GLU A 109 14.34 29.25 30.45
C GLU A 109 15.49 29.58 31.40
N LYS A 110 16.50 28.71 31.50
CA LYS A 110 17.71 28.97 32.30
C LYS A 110 18.46 30.22 31.83
N HIS A 111 18.47 30.49 30.52
CA HIS A 111 19.09 31.69 29.96
C HIS A 111 18.25 32.95 30.26
N MET A 112 16.92 32.89 30.19
CA MET A 112 16.05 34.00 30.59
C MET A 112 16.26 34.36 32.07
N ASP A 113 16.35 33.36 32.95
CA ASP A 113 16.69 33.55 34.38
C ASP A 113 18.07 34.20 34.57
N ALA A 114 19.06 33.78 33.77
CA ALA A 114 20.40 34.35 33.83
C ALA A 114 20.41 35.81 33.36
N VAL A 115 19.68 36.14 32.29
CA VAL A 115 19.50 37.52 31.79
C VAL A 115 18.85 38.38 32.86
N ALA A 116 17.82 37.90 33.55
CA ALA A 116 17.18 38.62 34.66
C ALA A 116 18.16 38.94 35.80
N ARG A 117 19.01 37.97 36.19
CA ARG A 117 20.04 38.19 37.23
C ARG A 117 21.14 39.15 36.79
N VAL A 118 21.54 39.09 35.52
CA VAL A 118 22.53 40.03 34.97
C VAL A 118 21.96 41.44 34.95
N ARG A 119 20.69 41.60 34.54
CA ARG A 119 19.96 42.88 34.56
C ARG A 119 19.91 43.47 35.97
N GLU A 120 19.55 42.68 36.98
CA GLU A 120 19.52 43.13 38.39
C GLU A 120 20.89 43.66 38.85
N LYS A 121 21.98 42.96 38.53
CA LYS A 121 23.34 43.41 38.87
C LYS A 121 23.76 44.64 38.08
N ALA A 122 23.45 44.69 36.78
CA ALA A 122 23.80 45.80 35.91
C ALA A 122 23.08 47.10 36.29
N ALA A 123 21.87 47.02 36.88
CA ALA A 123 21.12 48.18 37.35
C ALA A 123 21.88 49.02 38.40
N SER A 124 22.85 48.43 39.11
CA SER A 124 23.70 49.13 40.08
C SER A 124 24.91 49.84 39.47
N ILE A 125 25.16 49.68 38.16
CA ILE A 125 26.32 50.22 37.45
C ILE A 125 25.93 51.51 36.73
N GLN A 126 26.61 52.62 37.04
CA GLN A 126 26.45 53.88 36.30
C GLN A 126 26.94 53.72 34.85
N GLY A 127 26.12 54.15 33.88
CA GLY A 127 26.46 54.12 32.45
C GLY A 127 26.11 52.82 31.72
N ALA A 128 25.38 51.89 32.35
CA ALA A 128 25.05 50.58 31.77
C ALA A 128 23.90 50.59 30.73
N ALA A 129 23.57 51.74 30.12
CA ALA A 129 22.46 51.84 29.16
C ALA A 129 22.63 50.93 27.92
N GLU A 130 23.87 50.76 27.47
CA GLU A 130 24.18 49.86 26.35
C GLU A 130 23.99 48.38 26.74
N ILE A 131 24.34 48.01 27.97
CA ILE A 131 24.12 46.67 28.52
C ILE A 131 22.62 46.37 28.59
N GLU A 132 21.80 47.32 29.06
CA GLU A 132 20.34 47.15 29.12
C GLU A 132 19.74 46.91 27.73
N SER A 133 20.20 47.66 26.73
CA SER A 133 19.78 47.48 25.33
C SER A 133 20.10 46.07 24.81
N TYR A 134 21.29 45.54 25.08
CA TYR A 134 21.64 44.16 24.69
C TYR A 134 20.81 43.12 25.45
N LEU A 135 20.57 43.30 26.75
CA LEU A 135 19.77 42.36 27.54
C LEU A 135 18.31 42.33 27.08
N GLN A 136 17.75 43.49 26.67
CA GLN A 136 16.40 43.57 26.12
C GLN A 136 16.27 42.88 24.76
N GLY A 137 17.29 43.03 23.89
CA GLY A 137 17.36 42.26 22.64
C GLY A 137 17.39 40.76 22.90
N LEU A 138 18.26 40.32 23.81
CA LEU A 138 18.38 38.90 24.16
C LEU A 138 17.08 38.31 24.75
N ASP A 139 16.37 39.04 25.62
CA ASP A 139 15.05 38.59 26.12
C ASP A 139 14.03 38.44 25.00
N THR A 140 14.04 39.35 24.03
CA THR A 140 13.14 39.29 22.87
C THR A 140 13.43 38.05 22.05
N ASP A 141 14.70 37.80 21.72
CA ASP A 141 15.12 36.62 20.96
C ASP A 141 14.78 35.31 21.69
N LEU A 142 15.01 35.23 23.01
CA LEU A 142 14.70 34.04 23.80
C LEU A 142 13.18 33.79 23.87
N MET A 143 12.35 34.83 23.99
CA MET A 143 10.89 34.71 23.91
C MET A 143 10.41 34.28 22.53
N GLU A 144 11.03 34.78 21.45
CA GLU A 144 10.73 34.35 20.09
C GLU A 144 11.05 32.86 19.90
N ILE A 145 12.20 32.38 20.42
CA ILE A 145 12.56 30.95 20.39
C ILE A 145 11.52 30.12 21.15
N MET A 146 11.14 30.51 22.37
CA MET A 146 10.10 29.79 23.15
C MET A 146 8.78 29.72 22.39
N THR A 147 8.37 30.83 21.78
CA THR A 147 7.14 30.91 21.00
C THR A 147 7.21 30.01 19.77
N ALA A 148 8.32 30.03 19.04
CA ALA A 148 8.52 29.18 17.87
C ALA A 148 8.48 27.68 18.22
N LEU A 149 9.14 27.29 19.33
CA LEU A 149 9.16 25.90 19.79
C LEU A 149 7.82 25.44 20.35
N SER A 150 6.98 26.34 20.88
CA SER A 150 5.64 25.99 21.39
C SER A 150 4.70 25.40 20.32
N PHE A 151 4.95 25.66 19.03
CA PHE A 151 4.18 25.08 17.92
C PHE A 151 4.58 23.62 17.60
N GLN A 152 5.62 23.09 18.24
CA GLN A 152 6.11 21.73 18.00
C GLN A 152 5.06 20.68 18.38
N ASP A 153 4.21 20.90 19.40
CA ASP A 153 3.12 19.98 19.74
C ASP A 153 2.16 19.75 18.56
N LEU A 154 1.76 20.82 17.86
CA LEU A 154 0.91 20.70 16.67
C LEU A 154 1.62 19.94 15.54
N THR A 155 2.93 20.12 15.41
CA THR A 155 3.74 19.40 14.42
C THR A 155 3.84 17.92 14.79
N GLY A 156 4.09 17.59 16.06
CA GLY A 156 4.11 16.23 16.58
C GLY A 156 2.79 15.50 16.35
N GLN A 157 1.66 16.15 16.66
CA GLN A 157 0.33 15.59 16.39
C GLN A 157 0.07 15.35 14.89
N ARG A 158 0.50 16.26 14.01
CA ARG A 158 0.38 16.08 12.56
C ARG A 158 1.22 14.91 12.07
N ILE A 159 2.45 14.76 12.57
CA ILE A 159 3.31 13.63 12.23
C ILE A 159 2.66 12.32 12.70
N LYS A 160 2.19 12.23 13.95
CA LYS A 160 1.49 11.02 14.46
C LYS A 160 0.33 10.60 13.55
N ARG A 161 -0.48 11.56 13.06
CA ARG A 161 -1.56 11.25 12.10
C ARG A 161 -1.05 10.73 10.76
N ILE A 162 0.06 11.28 10.24
CA ILE A 162 0.68 10.80 9.00
C ILE A 162 1.22 9.38 9.19
N VAL A 163 1.87 9.11 10.32
CA VAL A 163 2.39 7.77 10.65
C VAL A 163 1.25 6.75 10.69
N HIS A 164 0.14 7.04 11.38
CA HIS A 164 -1.03 6.16 11.38
C HIS A 164 -1.64 5.95 9.99
N ALA A 165 -1.67 6.99 9.15
CA ALA A 165 -2.17 6.85 7.79
C ALA A 165 -1.26 5.96 6.92
N LEU A 166 0.06 6.06 7.10
CA LEU A 166 1.02 5.21 6.41
C LEU A 166 0.91 3.75 6.85
N ASP A 167 0.71 3.49 8.14
CA ASP A 167 0.46 2.15 8.68
C ASP A 167 -0.78 1.51 8.03
N GLU A 168 -1.88 2.27 7.91
CA GLU A 168 -3.09 1.80 7.25
C GLU A 168 -2.87 1.49 5.75
N VAL A 169 -2.16 2.38 5.03
CA VAL A 169 -1.81 2.15 3.62
C VAL A 169 -0.95 0.91 3.46
N GLN A 170 0.05 0.73 4.32
CA GLN A 170 0.92 -0.43 4.29
C GLN A 170 0.14 -1.73 4.54
N ARG A 171 -0.80 -1.74 5.49
CA ARG A 171 -1.68 -2.89 5.74
C ARG A 171 -2.54 -3.22 4.52
N ILE A 172 -3.14 -2.22 3.90
CA ILE A 172 -3.97 -2.40 2.68
C ILE A 172 -3.14 -2.98 1.54
N VAL A 173 -1.94 -2.45 1.29
CA VAL A 173 -1.05 -2.94 0.23
C VAL A 173 -0.63 -4.37 0.49
N PHE A 174 -0.26 -4.70 1.73
CA PHE A 174 0.09 -6.06 2.13
C PHE A 174 -1.07 -7.04 1.95
N ASP A 175 -2.26 -6.67 2.45
CA ASP A 175 -3.46 -7.49 2.32
C ASP A 175 -3.78 -7.79 0.86
N LEU A 176 -3.72 -6.76 0.01
CA LEU A 176 -3.99 -6.89 -1.42
C LEU A 176 -2.92 -7.73 -2.13
N TYR A 177 -1.66 -7.56 -1.75
CA TYR A 177 -0.55 -8.35 -2.29
C TYR A 177 -0.72 -9.84 -1.98
N VAL A 178 -0.97 -10.18 -0.71
CA VAL A 178 -1.18 -11.56 -0.26
C VAL A 178 -2.41 -12.18 -0.92
N ASP A 179 -3.53 -11.47 -0.96
CA ASP A 179 -4.77 -11.96 -1.56
C ASP A 179 -4.60 -12.21 -3.08
N ALA A 180 -3.92 -11.30 -3.79
CA ALA A 180 -3.62 -11.45 -5.21
C ALA A 180 -2.66 -12.61 -5.47
N GLY A 181 -1.59 -12.73 -4.67
CA GLY A 181 -0.62 -13.81 -4.78
C GLY A 181 -1.21 -15.20 -4.55
N LEU A 182 -2.03 -15.34 -3.50
CA LEU A 182 -2.74 -16.59 -3.20
C LEU A 182 -3.75 -16.95 -4.30
N SER A 183 -4.46 -15.97 -4.85
CA SER A 183 -5.42 -16.18 -5.95
C SER A 183 -4.75 -16.63 -7.24
N MET A 184 -3.59 -16.05 -7.59
CA MET A 184 -2.81 -16.48 -8.75
C MET A 184 -2.28 -17.90 -8.58
N LYS A 185 -1.69 -18.21 -7.43
CA LYS A 185 -1.18 -19.57 -7.13
C LYS A 185 -2.29 -20.62 -7.18
N ALA A 186 -3.45 -20.32 -6.61
CA ALA A 186 -4.59 -21.23 -6.63
C ALA A 186 -5.17 -21.45 -8.05
N LEU A 187 -5.11 -20.44 -8.92
CA LEU A 187 -5.47 -20.56 -10.34
C LEU A 187 -4.46 -21.39 -11.13
N GLU A 188 -3.17 -21.27 -10.85
CA GLU A 188 -2.12 -22.11 -11.46
C GLU A 188 -2.24 -23.58 -11.03
N GLU A 189 -2.54 -23.84 -9.76
CA GLU A 189 -2.71 -25.20 -9.22
C GLU A 189 -4.01 -25.86 -9.68
N ASN A 190 -5.07 -25.09 -9.97
CA ASN A 190 -6.39 -25.61 -10.34
C ASN A 190 -7.07 -24.75 -11.43
N PRO A 191 -6.61 -24.84 -12.70
CA PRO A 191 -7.10 -23.98 -13.78
C PRO A 191 -8.57 -24.23 -14.16
N ASP A 192 -9.09 -25.43 -13.87
CA ASP A 192 -10.45 -25.85 -14.25
C ASP A 192 -11.52 -25.49 -13.21
N LYS A 193 -11.14 -24.96 -12.05
CA LYS A 193 -12.09 -24.59 -10.99
C LYS A 193 -12.75 -23.24 -11.29
N PRO A 194 -14.02 -23.05 -10.91
CA PRO A 194 -14.66 -21.74 -10.99
C PRO A 194 -13.85 -20.69 -10.23
N VAL A 195 -13.59 -19.55 -10.87
CA VAL A 195 -12.82 -18.43 -10.30
C VAL A 195 -13.33 -18.02 -8.92
N GLU A 196 -14.64 -18.12 -8.69
CA GLU A 196 -15.25 -17.72 -7.43
C GLU A 196 -15.00 -18.70 -6.27
N GLU A 197 -14.81 -20.00 -6.58
CA GLU A 197 -14.38 -20.99 -5.59
C GLU A 197 -12.89 -20.79 -5.22
N ILE A 198 -12.07 -20.48 -6.22
CA ILE A 198 -10.65 -20.14 -6.04
C ILE A 198 -10.52 -18.90 -5.14
N ARG A 199 -11.30 -17.85 -5.42
CA ARG A 199 -11.30 -16.60 -4.66
C ARG A 199 -11.72 -16.80 -3.21
N GLN A 200 -12.76 -17.61 -2.96
CA GLN A 200 -13.22 -17.91 -1.61
C GLN A 200 -12.19 -18.72 -0.82
N ALA A 201 -11.55 -19.72 -1.44
CA ALA A 201 -10.50 -20.51 -0.81
C ALA A 201 -9.25 -19.67 -0.48
N SER A 202 -8.81 -18.82 -1.40
CA SER A 202 -7.67 -17.91 -1.19
C SER A 202 -7.95 -16.91 -0.07
N LYS A 203 -9.17 -16.35 0.00
CA LYS A 203 -9.57 -15.43 1.06
C LYS A 203 -9.66 -16.11 2.43
N ALA A 204 -10.16 -17.35 2.48
CA ALA A 204 -10.18 -18.13 3.72
C ALA A 204 -8.75 -18.41 4.23
N LYS A 205 -7.85 -18.82 3.34
CA LYS A 205 -6.43 -19.06 3.65
C LYS A 205 -5.73 -17.77 4.10
N ALA A 206 -5.97 -16.66 3.43
CA ALA A 206 -5.46 -15.35 3.85
C ALA A 206 -5.98 -14.94 5.24
N SER A 207 -7.25 -15.25 5.56
CA SER A 207 -7.84 -14.96 6.87
C SER A 207 -7.29 -15.84 7.99
N GLU A 208 -6.97 -17.10 7.72
CA GLU A 208 -6.33 -18.02 8.69
C GLU A 208 -4.92 -17.57 9.05
N LEU A 209 -4.19 -17.04 8.06
CA LEU A 209 -2.87 -16.44 8.25
C LEU A 209 -2.94 -15.11 9.04
N LYS A 210 -4.11 -14.45 9.05
CA LYS A 210 -4.41 -13.20 9.77
C LYS A 210 -5.11 -13.42 11.13
N GLY A 211 -5.02 -14.62 11.72
CA GLY A 211 -5.64 -14.97 13.01
C GLY A 211 -5.42 -13.94 14.14
N PRO A 212 -6.21 -13.99 15.24
CA PRO A 212 -6.36 -12.89 16.19
C PRO A 212 -5.01 -12.35 16.67
N GLN A 213 -4.90 -11.02 16.70
CA GLN A 213 -3.69 -10.17 16.82
C GLN A 213 -2.79 -10.39 18.07
N ALA A 214 -2.67 -11.61 18.58
CA ALA A 214 -1.87 -11.96 19.75
C ALA A 214 -1.02 -13.24 19.56
N GLY A 215 -0.91 -13.80 18.35
CA GLY A 215 -0.06 -14.99 18.14
C GLY A 215 -0.16 -15.67 16.78
N THR A 216 -0.20 -14.92 15.68
CA THR A 216 0.04 -15.52 14.35
C THR A 216 1.47 -16.05 14.29
N ASN A 217 1.64 -17.27 13.78
CA ASN A 217 2.92 -17.96 13.71
C ASN A 217 3.82 -17.24 12.69
N GLN A 218 4.72 -16.38 13.17
CA GLN A 218 5.62 -15.50 12.41
C GLN A 218 6.21 -16.15 11.15
N SER A 219 6.83 -17.32 11.34
CA SER A 219 7.42 -18.14 10.27
C SER A 219 6.44 -18.42 9.13
N ALA A 220 5.14 -18.56 9.39
CA ALA A 220 4.16 -18.87 8.35
C ALA A 220 3.86 -17.68 7.43
N VAL A 221 4.03 -16.45 7.92
CA VAL A 221 3.90 -15.24 7.08
C VAL A 221 5.16 -15.06 6.25
N ASP A 222 6.34 -15.25 6.85
CA ASP A 222 7.62 -15.13 6.14
C ASP A 222 7.76 -16.21 5.05
N ASP A 223 7.39 -17.45 5.36
CA ASP A 223 7.31 -18.55 4.39
C ASP A 223 6.32 -18.24 3.25
N LEU A 224 5.22 -17.55 3.55
CA LEU A 224 4.23 -17.16 2.55
C LEU A 224 4.79 -16.07 1.63
N LEU A 225 5.43 -15.04 2.18
CA LEU A 225 6.00 -13.97 1.38
C LEU A 225 7.14 -14.47 0.49
N ALA A 226 8.00 -15.34 1.02
CA ALA A 226 9.02 -16.02 0.25
C ALA A 226 8.40 -16.86 -0.90
N GLN A 227 7.27 -17.52 -0.65
CA GLN A 227 6.52 -18.24 -1.67
C GLN A 227 5.83 -17.33 -2.71
N LEU A 228 5.55 -16.07 -2.37
CA LEU A 228 4.93 -15.08 -3.26
C LEU A 228 5.96 -14.20 -3.99
N GLY A 229 7.25 -14.37 -3.71
CA GLY A 229 8.35 -13.67 -4.37
C GLY A 229 8.80 -12.39 -3.67
N LEU A 230 8.46 -12.24 -2.39
CA LEU A 230 8.98 -11.20 -1.50
C LEU A 230 10.21 -11.69 -0.75
#